data_AF-A0A8S3HKH9-F1
#
_entry.id   AF-A0A8S3HKH9-F1
#
_cell.length_a   1.000
_cell.length_b   1.000
_cell.length_c   1.000
_cell.angle_alpha   90.00
_cell.angle_beta   90.00
_cell.angle_gamma   90.00
#
_symmetry.space_group_name_H-M   'P 1'
#
loop_
_entity.id
_entity.type
_entity.pdbx_description
1 polymer ?
#
loop_
_entity_poly.entity_id
_entity_poly.type
_entity_poly.pdbx_seq_one_letter_code
_entity_poly.pdbx_strand_id
1 'polypeptide(L)'
;VAEFILRPIPNNALTQSMTFPERYLPFCNAKCLLIEPLNGVLERQSFVHFRCQIPGAQQVNVTVDGEWIEDDPWKPNENDMFDGVIQVGNKEVVIYANFDSKSESYSGLLKYTVS
;
A
#
# COMPACT_ATOMS: atom_id res chain seq x y z
N VAL A 1 0.71 -45.96 -8.47
CA VAL A 1 -0.09 -45.20 -7.48
C VAL A 1 0.88 -44.24 -6.80
N ALA A 2 0.75 -42.93 -7.04
CA ALA A 2 1.67 -41.94 -6.50
C ALA A 2 1.15 -41.46 -5.13
N GLU A 3 1.96 -41.64 -4.08
CA GLU A 3 1.62 -41.14 -2.74
C GLU A 3 1.83 -39.62 -2.67
N PHE A 4 0.75 -38.91 -2.34
CA PHE A 4 0.77 -37.49 -2.05
C PHE A 4 1.25 -37.30 -0.61
N ILE A 5 2.53 -37.01 -0.40
CA ILE A 5 3.06 -36.71 0.93
C ILE A 5 2.67 -35.28 1.31
N LEU A 6 1.66 -35.16 2.17
CA LEU A 6 1.33 -33.90 2.84
C LEU A 6 2.47 -33.56 3.81
N ARG A 7 3.30 -32.58 3.45
CA ARG A 7 4.29 -32.03 4.38
C ARG A 7 3.54 -31.20 5.45
N PRO A 8 3.79 -31.43 6.74
CA PRO A 8 3.24 -30.59 7.79
C PRO A 8 3.71 -29.14 7.58
N ILE A 9 2.78 -28.19 7.62
CA ILE A 9 3.12 -26.77 7.68
C ILE A 9 3.82 -26.56 9.03
N PRO A 10 5.06 -26.07 9.09
CA PRO A 10 5.74 -25.86 10.35
C PRO A 10 4.94 -24.89 11.23
N ASN A 11 4.67 -25.29 12.48
CA ASN A 11 3.84 -24.57 13.46
C ASN A 11 4.25 -23.11 13.71
N ASN A 12 5.46 -22.69 13.31
CA ASN A 12 5.95 -21.32 13.46
C ASN A 12 5.48 -20.35 12.35
N ALA A 13 4.82 -20.82 11.29
CA ALA A 13 4.33 -19.96 10.21
C ALA A 13 3.06 -19.17 10.58
N LEU A 14 2.40 -19.50 11.69
CA LEU A 14 1.09 -18.94 12.08
C LEU A 14 1.16 -17.88 13.19
N THR A 15 2.36 -17.48 13.61
CA THR A 15 2.56 -16.58 14.76
C THR A 15 3.15 -15.22 14.40
N GLN A 16 3.30 -14.88 13.11
CA GLN A 16 3.70 -13.51 12.75
C GLN A 16 2.55 -12.55 13.06
N SER A 17 2.73 -11.73 14.09
CA SER A 17 1.82 -10.63 14.40
C SER A 17 1.81 -9.66 13.22
N MET A 18 0.65 -9.49 12.60
CA MET A 18 0.43 -8.45 11.61
C MET A 18 0.05 -7.16 12.32
N THR A 19 0.70 -6.07 11.95
CA THR A 19 0.24 -4.72 12.26
C THR A 19 -0.47 -4.23 11.01
N PHE A 20 -1.60 -3.53 11.10
CA PHE A 20 -2.19 -2.88 9.92
C PHE A 20 -1.54 -1.52 9.69
N PRO A 21 -1.48 -1.03 8.44
CA PRO A 21 -1.04 0.35 8.19
C PRO A 21 -1.94 1.35 8.90
N GLU A 22 -1.36 2.48 9.28
CA GLU A 22 -2.13 3.61 9.82
C GLU A 22 -3.02 4.18 8.70
N ARG A 23 -4.28 4.45 9.04
CA ARG A 23 -5.27 5.01 8.11
C ARG A 23 -5.58 6.44 8.49
N TYR A 24 -5.41 7.36 7.54
CA TYR A 24 -5.88 8.73 7.70
C TYR A 24 -7.38 8.82 7.41
N LEU A 25 -8.04 9.85 7.95
CA LEU A 25 -9.48 10.06 7.78
C LEU A 25 -9.96 10.04 6.30
N PRO A 26 -9.23 10.61 5.32
CA PRO A 26 -9.63 10.55 3.92
C PRO A 26 -9.79 9.13 3.36
N PHE A 27 -9.01 8.16 3.83
CA PHE A 27 -9.15 6.75 3.43
C PHE A 27 -10.54 6.21 3.77
N CYS A 28 -11.03 6.49 4.98
CA CYS A 28 -12.35 6.08 5.42
C CYS A 28 -13.46 6.85 4.69
N ASN A 29 -13.30 8.16 4.52
CA ASN A 29 -14.30 9.03 3.88
C ASN A 29 -14.50 8.69 2.40
N ALA A 30 -13.42 8.41 1.69
CA ALA A 30 -13.45 8.01 0.28
C ALA A 30 -13.82 6.53 0.08
N LYS A 31 -14.08 5.78 1.16
CA LYS A 31 -14.40 4.34 1.13
C LYS A 31 -13.33 3.51 0.41
N CYS A 32 -12.06 3.86 0.62
CA CYS A 32 -10.94 3.12 0.04
C CYS A 32 -10.90 1.68 0.55
N LEU A 33 -10.38 0.78 -0.29
CA LEU A 33 -10.17 -0.62 0.05
C LEU A 33 -8.70 -1.00 -0.19
N LEU A 34 -8.00 -1.32 0.90
CA LEU A 34 -6.65 -1.87 0.83
C LEU A 34 -6.73 -3.36 0.50
N ILE A 35 -6.04 -3.78 -0.55
CA ILE A 35 -5.97 -5.18 -0.97
C ILE A 35 -4.61 -5.77 -0.58
N GLU A 36 -3.50 -5.08 -0.90
CA GLU A 36 -2.16 -5.46 -0.45
C GLU A 36 -1.19 -4.26 -0.46
N PRO A 37 -0.10 -4.30 0.34
CA PRO A 37 0.15 -5.26 1.43
C PRO A 37 -0.73 -4.96 2.65
N LEU A 38 -1.20 -6.01 3.34
CA LEU A 38 -2.00 -5.83 4.56
C LEU A 38 -1.14 -5.57 5.81
N ASN A 39 0.11 -6.01 5.79
CA ASN A 39 1.06 -5.74 6.86
C ASN A 39 1.56 -4.29 6.75
N GLY A 40 1.31 -3.51 7.79
CA GLY A 40 1.70 -2.12 8.00
C GLY A 40 3.19 -1.94 8.26
N VAL A 41 3.94 -3.03 8.48
CA VAL A 41 5.40 -3.03 8.58
C VAL A 41 6.00 -3.63 7.32
N LEU A 42 6.81 -2.84 6.61
CA LEU A 42 7.48 -3.22 5.38
C LEU A 42 8.95 -3.56 5.62
N GLU A 43 9.49 -4.46 4.81
CA GLU A 43 10.91 -4.82 4.85
C GLU A 43 11.75 -3.72 4.20
N ARG A 44 12.81 -3.28 4.89
CA ARG A 44 13.73 -2.25 4.39
C ARG A 44 14.38 -2.63 3.06
N GLN A 45 14.50 -1.67 2.14
CA GLN A 45 15.13 -1.85 0.81
C GLN A 45 14.47 -2.92 -0.08
N SER A 46 13.28 -3.39 0.26
CA SER A 46 12.53 -4.35 -0.56
C SER A 46 11.72 -3.64 -1.65
N PHE A 47 11.27 -4.40 -2.64
CA PHE A 47 10.26 -3.94 -3.60
C PHE A 47 8.91 -4.53 -3.20
N VAL A 48 7.94 -3.67 -2.91
CA VAL A 48 6.63 -4.08 -2.43
C VAL A 48 5.57 -3.68 -3.42
N HIS A 49 4.70 -4.63 -3.76
CA HIS A 49 3.53 -4.39 -4.60
C HIS A 49 2.39 -3.86 -3.74
N PHE A 50 1.87 -2.69 -4.12
CA PHE A 50 0.72 -2.07 -3.51
C PHE A 50 -0.47 -2.16 -4.45
N ARG A 51 -1.59 -2.63 -3.91
CA ARG A 51 -2.89 -2.64 -4.58
C ARG A 51 -3.95 -2.09 -3.65
N CYS A 52 -4.54 -0.96 -4.04
CA CYS A 52 -5.52 -0.22 -3.25
C CYS A 52 -6.57 0.39 -4.15
N GLN A 53 -7.85 0.14 -3.86
CA GLN A 53 -8.95 0.81 -4.52
C GLN A 53 -9.18 2.16 -3.85
N ILE A 54 -9.16 3.24 -4.63
CA ILE A 54 -9.25 4.62 -4.17
C ILE A 54 -10.32 5.36 -4.99
N PRO A 55 -11.61 5.16 -4.67
CA PRO A 55 -12.71 5.71 -5.45
C PRO A 55 -12.66 7.23 -5.62
N GLY A 56 -12.77 7.69 -6.87
CA GLY A 56 -12.83 9.11 -7.20
C GLY A 56 -11.49 9.86 -7.15
N ALA A 57 -10.37 9.17 -6.87
CA ALA A 57 -9.05 9.78 -7.00
C ALA A 57 -8.75 10.12 -8.46
N GLN A 58 -8.23 11.32 -8.68
CA GLN A 58 -7.73 11.78 -9.97
C GLN A 58 -6.27 11.39 -10.16
N GLN A 59 -5.51 11.45 -9.08
CA GLN A 59 -4.10 11.12 -9.02
C GLN A 59 -3.78 10.45 -7.68
N VAL A 60 -2.82 9.54 -7.71
CA VAL A 60 -2.27 8.87 -6.53
C VAL A 60 -0.76 9.11 -6.56
N ASN A 61 -0.19 9.48 -5.43
CA ASN A 61 1.25 9.65 -5.31
C ASN A 61 1.71 9.08 -3.96
N VAL A 62 2.99 8.77 -3.85
CA VAL A 62 3.56 8.10 -2.71
C VAL A 62 4.82 8.84 -2.28
N THR A 63 5.00 8.95 -0.97
CA THR A 63 6.29 9.33 -0.41
C THR A 63 7.00 8.12 0.17
N VAL A 64 8.31 8.09 0.00
CA VAL A 64 9.23 7.16 0.66
C VAL A 64 10.22 7.99 1.46
N ASP A 65 10.30 7.74 2.77
CA ASP A 65 11.13 8.51 3.70
C ASP A 65 10.86 10.04 3.68
N GLY A 66 9.67 10.45 3.25
CA GLY A 66 9.24 11.85 3.14
C GLY A 66 9.50 12.49 1.76
N GLU A 67 10.08 11.75 0.81
CA GLU A 67 10.34 12.22 -0.55
C GLU A 67 9.34 11.62 -1.54
N TRP A 68 8.79 12.43 -2.44
CA TRP A 68 7.90 11.95 -3.51
C TRP A 68 8.69 11.07 -4.48
N ILE A 69 8.16 9.89 -4.80
CA ILE A 69 8.90 8.89 -5.59
C ILE A 69 8.76 9.06 -7.10
N GLU A 70 7.71 9.72 -7.57
CA GLU A 70 7.52 10.00 -8.99
C GLU A 70 7.23 11.48 -9.20
N ASP A 71 7.86 12.04 -10.24
CA ASP A 71 7.50 13.35 -10.80
C ASP A 71 6.12 13.29 -11.47
N ASP A 72 5.76 12.13 -12.05
CA ASP A 72 4.46 11.86 -12.65
C ASP A 72 3.60 10.96 -11.74
N PRO A 73 2.48 11.44 -11.17
CA PRO A 73 1.66 10.65 -10.28
C PRO A 73 0.85 9.57 -11.03
N TRP A 74 0.61 8.45 -10.34
CA TRP A 74 -0.24 7.37 -10.83
C TRP A 74 -1.66 7.87 -11.11
N LYS A 75 -2.20 7.47 -12.27
CA LYS A 75 -3.62 7.59 -12.57
C LYS A 75 -4.31 6.28 -12.23
N PRO A 76 -5.33 6.28 -11.35
CA PRO A 76 -6.13 5.09 -11.10
C PRO A 76 -6.69 4.53 -12.41
N ASN A 77 -6.79 3.21 -12.51
CA ASN A 77 -7.42 2.59 -13.67
C ASN A 77 -8.95 2.72 -13.63
N GLU A 78 -9.64 2.12 -14.60
CA GLU A 78 -11.11 2.15 -14.70
C GLU A 78 -11.88 1.59 -13.48
N ASN A 79 -11.19 0.88 -12.58
CA ASN A 79 -11.76 0.33 -11.34
C ASN A 79 -11.36 1.16 -10.11
N ASP A 80 -10.88 2.38 -10.31
CA ASP A 80 -10.29 3.24 -9.27
C ASP A 80 -9.12 2.56 -8.54
N MET A 81 -8.39 1.67 -9.23
CA MET A 81 -7.31 0.91 -8.62
C MET A 81 -5.98 1.63 -8.77
N PHE A 82 -5.30 1.84 -7.65
CA PHE A 82 -3.86 2.02 -7.59
C PHE A 82 -3.19 0.65 -7.53
N ASP A 83 -2.29 0.37 -8.47
CA ASP A 83 -1.58 -0.89 -8.61
C ASP A 83 -0.13 -0.57 -9.03
N GLY A 84 0.81 -0.67 -8.10
CA GLY A 84 2.18 -0.19 -8.31
C GLY A 84 3.22 -0.88 -7.42
N VAL A 85 4.43 -1.06 -7.94
CA VAL A 85 5.56 -1.62 -7.19
C VAL A 85 6.46 -0.47 -6.72
N ILE A 86 6.72 -0.41 -5.42
CA ILE A 86 7.45 0.69 -4.79
C ILE A 86 8.70 0.13 -4.11
N GLN A 87 9.84 0.80 -4.33
CA GLN A 87 11.06 0.54 -3.56
C GLN A 87 10.93 1.14 -2.16
N VAL A 88 10.98 0.30 -1.14
CA VAL A 88 10.85 0.71 0.26
C VAL A 88 12.14 1.36 0.73
N GLY A 89 12.00 2.53 1.36
CA GLY A 89 13.10 3.25 2.00
C GLY A 89 13.50 2.66 3.34
N ASN A 90 13.77 3.53 4.31
CA ASN A 90 14.33 3.18 5.61
C ASN A 90 13.39 3.39 6.78
N LYS A 91 12.38 4.26 6.63
CA LYS A 91 11.54 4.77 7.71
C LYS A 91 10.06 4.50 7.45
N GLU A 92 9.55 4.97 6.32
CA GLU A 92 8.11 4.92 6.04
C GLU A 92 7.78 5.01 4.55
N VAL A 93 6.58 4.53 4.23
CA VAL A 93 5.93 4.72 2.94
C VAL A 93 4.54 5.28 3.20
N VAL A 94 4.18 6.37 2.54
CA VAL A 94 2.86 7.00 2.71
C VAL A 94 2.19 7.17 1.36
N ILE A 95 0.96 6.65 1.24
CA ILE A 95 0.14 6.75 0.03
C ILE A 95 -0.79 7.94 0.18
N TYR A 96 -0.84 8.76 -0.87
CA TYR A 96 -1.69 9.93 -0.96
C TYR A 96 -2.59 9.84 -2.18
N ALA A 97 -3.73 10.52 -2.12
CA ALA A 97 -4.58 10.74 -3.28
C ALA A 97 -5.01 12.19 -3.40
N ASN A 98 -5.14 12.62 -4.64
CA ASN A 98 -5.78 13.86 -5.02
C ASN A 98 -7.18 13.53 -5.56
N PHE A 99 -8.20 14.16 -5.00
CA PHE A 99 -9.61 13.95 -5.37
C PHE A 99 -10.20 15.13 -6.17
N ASP A 100 -9.42 16.18 -6.42
CA ASP A 100 -9.83 17.38 -7.14
C ASP A 100 -8.82 17.72 -8.24
N SER A 101 -9.20 17.49 -9.49
CA SER A 101 -8.36 17.74 -10.67
C SER A 101 -7.91 19.19 -10.84
N LYS A 102 -8.49 20.14 -10.08
CA LYS A 102 -8.14 21.56 -10.11
C LYS A 102 -7.22 21.98 -8.96
N SER A 103 -6.90 21.06 -8.06
CA SER A 103 -6.04 21.29 -6.90
C SER A 103 -4.74 20.51 -7.04
N GLU A 104 -3.64 21.04 -6.52
CA GLU A 104 -2.38 20.31 -6.36
C GLU A 104 -2.28 19.65 -4.97
N SER A 105 -3.34 19.76 -4.15
CA SER A 105 -3.33 19.24 -2.78
C SER A 105 -3.58 17.75 -2.74
N TYR A 106 -2.70 17.04 -2.04
CA TYR A 106 -2.81 15.61 -1.79
C TYR A 106 -3.29 15.34 -0.36
N SER A 107 -4.19 14.37 -0.23
CA SER A 107 -4.66 13.85 1.06
C SER A 107 -3.96 12.55 1.38
N GLY A 108 -3.37 12.44 2.58
CA GLY A 108 -2.82 11.17 3.06
C GLY A 108 -3.91 10.12 3.21
N LEU A 109 -3.61 8.89 2.82
CA LEU A 109 -4.52 7.74 2.88
C LEU A 109 -4.01 6.67 3.85
N LEU A 110 -2.82 6.14 3.58
CA LEU A 110 -2.21 5.04 4.32
C LEU A 110 -0.78 5.37 4.66
N LYS A 111 -0.34 4.96 5.85
CA LYS A 111 1.05 5.05 6.28
C LYS A 111 1.54 3.68 6.76
N TYR A 112 2.69 3.29 6.22
CA TYR A 112 3.43 2.09 6.57
C TYR A 112 4.73 2.49 7.27
N THR A 113 5.15 1.68 8.24
CA THR A 113 6.47 1.80 8.85
C THR A 113 7.42 0.77 8.25
N VAL A 114 8.72 1.01 8.37
CA VAL A 114 9.77 0.13 7.85
C VAL A 114 10.58 -0.45 9.01
N SER A 115 10.87 -1.76 8.96
CA SER A 115 11.74 -2.46 9.92
C SER A 115 13.00 -3.00 9.25
#